data_AF-A0A920MWK3-F1
#
_entry.id   AF-A0A920MWK3-F1
#
_cell.length_a   1.000
_cell.length_b   1.000
_cell.length_c   1.000
_cell.angle_alpha   90.00
_cell.angle_beta   90.00
_cell.angle_gamma   90.00
#
_symmetry.space_group_name_H-M   'P 1'
#
loop_
_entity.id
_entity.type
_entity.pdbx_description
1 polymer ?
#
loop_
_entity_poly.entity_id
_entity_poly.type
_entity_poly.pdbx_seq_one_letter_code
_entity_poly.pdbx_strand_id
1 'polypeptide(L)'
;MVWSRSVPISLGEGQSGTVAALPAWALFMKEAHKKLGIPDEDFVMPEGVIEIEIDADTKLLPNSSTKKREKEIFFKNNRPTN
;
A
#
# COMPACT_ATOMS: atom_id res chain seq x y z
N MET A 1 39.52 2.62 -8.84
CA MET A 1 38.15 2.82 -8.31
C MET A 1 37.35 1.57 -8.68
N VAL A 2 37.04 0.72 -7.69
CA VAL A 2 36.22 -0.49 -7.86
C VAL A 2 35.07 -0.37 -6.86
N TRP A 3 33.85 -0.34 -7.35
CA TRP A 3 32.65 -0.41 -6.52
C TRP A 3 32.57 -1.82 -5.93
N SER A 4 32.66 -1.94 -4.60
CA SER A 4 32.34 -3.19 -3.90
C SER A 4 30.83 -3.31 -3.82
N ARG A 5 30.25 -4.33 -4.47
CA ARG A 5 28.85 -4.72 -4.24
C ARG A 5 28.76 -5.25 -2.81
N SER A 6 28.07 -4.53 -1.94
CA SER A 6 27.69 -5.04 -0.62
C SER A 6 26.87 -6.30 -0.81
N VAL A 7 27.39 -7.44 -0.36
CA VAL A 7 26.65 -8.70 -0.31
C VAL A 7 25.43 -8.53 0.61
N PRO A 8 24.25 -9.11 0.27
CA PRO A 8 23.10 -9.06 1.14
C PRO A 8 23.39 -9.86 2.42
N ILE A 9 23.60 -9.14 3.52
CA ILE A 9 23.71 -9.70 4.86
C ILE A 9 22.33 -9.68 5.52
N SER A 10 22.02 -10.72 6.31
CA SER A 10 20.76 -10.72 7.07
C SER A 10 20.75 -9.58 8.09
N LEU A 11 19.56 -9.08 8.41
CA LEU A 11 19.38 -8.02 9.41
C LEU A 11 19.54 -8.53 10.86
N GLY A 12 19.71 -9.83 11.05
CA GLY A 12 19.62 -10.52 12.33
C GLY A 12 18.31 -11.32 12.48
N GLU A 13 18.29 -12.26 13.40
CA GLU A 13 17.11 -13.08 13.68
C GLU A 13 15.95 -12.21 14.20
N GLY A 14 14.75 -12.41 13.65
CA GLY A 14 13.57 -11.59 14.01
C GLY A 14 13.60 -10.14 13.50
N GLN A 15 14.65 -9.73 12.79
CA GLN A 15 14.75 -8.40 12.21
C GLN A 15 14.19 -8.38 10.79
N SER A 16 13.18 -7.55 10.59
CA SER A 16 12.58 -7.26 9.29
C SER A 16 12.44 -5.74 9.13
N GLY A 17 12.01 -5.28 7.96
CA GLY A 17 11.78 -3.85 7.73
C GLY A 17 10.79 -3.23 8.73
N THR A 18 9.82 -4.00 9.23
CA THR A 18 8.85 -3.50 10.21
C THR A 18 9.46 -3.27 11.59
N VAL A 19 10.43 -4.08 11.98
CA VAL A 19 11.11 -3.99 13.29
C VAL A 19 12.27 -3.00 13.24
N ALA A 20 13.06 -3.04 12.17
CA ALA A 20 14.29 -2.26 12.08
C ALA A 20 14.10 -0.88 11.43
N ALA A 21 13.34 -0.78 10.33
CA ALA A 21 13.30 0.43 9.50
C ALA A 21 12.09 1.33 9.78
N LEU A 22 10.89 0.77 9.98
CA LEU A 22 9.67 1.56 10.21
C LEU A 22 9.75 2.51 11.40
N PRO A 23 10.35 2.16 12.57
CA PRO A 23 10.45 3.09 13.69
C PRO A 23 11.27 4.34 13.34
N ALA A 24 12.37 4.17 12.61
CA ALA A 24 13.22 5.28 12.18
C ALA A 24 12.48 6.20 11.18
N TRP A 25 11.78 5.61 10.21
CA TRP A 25 10.96 6.35 9.25
C TRP A 25 9.83 7.13 9.93
N ALA A 26 9.11 6.51 10.87
CA ALA A 26 7.99 7.14 11.57
C ALA A 26 8.45 8.36 12.39
N LEU A 27 9.58 8.25 13.10
CA LEU A 27 10.17 9.37 13.85
C LEU A 27 10.60 10.52 12.93
N PHE A 28 11.24 10.19 11.80
CA PHE A 28 11.66 11.18 10.82
C PHE A 28 10.46 11.92 10.20
N MET A 29 9.46 11.19 9.70
CA MET A 29 8.31 11.79 9.01
C MET A 29 7.46 12.64 9.96
N LYS A 30 7.33 12.25 11.23
CA LYS A 30 6.67 13.06 12.25
C LYS A 30 7.32 14.44 12.40
N GLU A 31 8.64 14.49 12.54
CA GLU A 31 9.34 15.77 12.66
C GLU A 31 9.36 16.53 11.33
N ALA A 32 9.46 15.84 10.19
CA ALA A 32 9.40 16.46 8.87
C ALA A 32 8.06 17.18 8.64
N HIS A 33 6.93 16.54 8.91
CA HIS A 33 5.60 17.16 8.80
C HIS A 33 5.48 18.40 9.69
N LYS A 34 5.96 18.32 10.94
CA LYS A 34 5.96 19.45 11.87
C LYS A 34 6.84 20.62 11.42
N LYS A 35 8.04 20.34 10.90
CA LYS A 35 9.03 21.36 10.54
C LYS A 35 8.75 22.00 9.18
N LEU A 36 8.25 21.22 8.23
CA LEU A 36 7.93 21.68 6.88
C LEU A 36 6.48 22.17 6.75
N GLY A 37 5.64 21.96 7.78
CA GLY A 37 4.24 22.37 7.77
C GLY A 37 3.44 21.63 6.70
N ILE A 38 3.74 20.34 6.48
CA ILE A 38 3.03 19.53 5.49
C ILE A 38 1.60 19.33 6.00
N PRO A 39 0.57 19.81 5.28
CA PRO A 39 -0.82 19.68 5.70
C PRO A 39 -1.31 18.25 5.53
N ASP A 40 -2.34 17.90 6.31
CA ASP A 40 -3.12 16.69 6.05
C ASP A 40 -4.01 16.97 4.84
N GLU A 41 -3.75 16.28 3.74
CA GLU A 41 -4.51 16.38 2.50
C GLU A 41 -5.17 15.04 2.19
N ASP A 42 -6.45 15.08 1.79
CA ASP A 42 -7.14 13.91 1.30
C ASP A 42 -6.54 13.46 -0.03
N PHE A 43 -6.37 12.14 -0.18
CA PHE A 43 -5.96 11.57 -1.46
C PHE A 43 -7.12 11.64 -2.45
N VAL A 44 -6.99 12.49 -3.48
CA VAL A 44 -7.97 12.58 -4.56
C VAL A 44 -7.78 11.40 -5.52
N MET A 45 -8.81 10.57 -5.69
CA MET A 45 -8.78 9.46 -6.63
C MET A 45 -8.56 9.99 -8.07
N PRO A 46 -7.51 9.55 -8.78
CA PRO A 46 -7.20 10.06 -10.11
C PRO A 46 -8.21 9.57 -11.16
N GLU A 47 -8.27 10.28 -12.29
CA GLU A 47 -9.15 9.89 -13.40
C GLU A 47 -8.82 8.48 -13.93
N GLY A 48 -9.86 7.75 -14.31
CA GLY A 48 -9.72 6.38 -14.82
C GLY A 48 -9.55 5.32 -13.73
N VAL A 49 -9.47 5.72 -12.46
CA VAL A 49 -9.57 4.83 -11.30
C VAL A 49 -11.00 4.84 -10.76
N ILE A 50 -11.51 3.67 -10.40
CA ILE A 50 -12.86 3.49 -9.88
C ILE A 50 -12.83 2.62 -8.62
N GLU A 51 -13.71 2.91 -7.68
CA GLU A 51 -14.06 2.02 -6.57
C GLU A 51 -15.27 1.17 -6.99
N ILE A 52 -15.19 -0.14 -6.81
CA ILE A 52 -16.31 -1.07 -7.02
C ILE A 52 -16.43 -2.05 -5.85
N GLU A 53 -17.64 -2.58 -5.65
CA GLU A 53 -17.84 -3.71 -4.75
C GLU A 53 -17.47 -5.01 -5.46
N ILE A 54 -16.64 -5.83 -4.80
CA ILE A 54 -16.29 -7.18 -5.24
C ILE A 54 -16.68 -8.20 -4.18
N ASP A 55 -16.82 -9.46 -4.59
CA ASP A 55 -16.94 -10.58 -3.68
C ASP A 55 -15.61 -10.78 -2.95
N ALA A 56 -15.65 -10.79 -1.61
CA ALA A 56 -14.45 -10.85 -0.78
C ALA A 56 -13.69 -12.18 -0.89
N ASP A 57 -14.34 -13.25 -1.34
CA ASP A 57 -13.73 -14.57 -1.49
C ASP A 57 -13.20 -14.76 -2.91
N THR A 58 -14.02 -14.49 -3.93
CA THR A 58 -13.65 -14.75 -5.35
C THR A 58 -12.90 -13.60 -6.01
N LYS A 59 -12.97 -12.39 -5.44
CA LYS A 59 -12.46 -11.14 -6.02
C LYS A 59 -13.09 -10.76 -7.37
N LEU A 60 -14.21 -11.39 -7.72
CA LEU A 60 -15.01 -11.09 -8.91
C LEU A 60 -16.19 -10.17 -8.57
N LEU A 61 -16.96 -9.80 -9.59
CA LEU A 61 -18.18 -9.03 -9.37
C LEU A 61 -19.18 -9.84 -8.51
N PRO A 62 -19.87 -9.19 -7.54
CA PRO A 62 -20.82 -9.86 -6.69
C PRO A 62 -21.96 -10.49 -7.48
N ASN A 63 -22.34 -11.70 -7.11
CA ASN A 63 -23.48 -12.42 -7.68
C ASN A 63 -24.45 -12.86 -6.57
N SER A 64 -25.47 -13.63 -6.92
CA SER A 64 -26.50 -14.10 -5.97
C SER A 64 -25.95 -14.98 -4.85
N SER A 65 -24.76 -15.58 -5.02
CA SER A 65 -24.09 -16.41 -4.02
C SER A 65 -23.10 -15.66 -3.14
N THR A 66 -22.83 -14.38 -3.43
CA THR A 66 -21.85 -13.57 -2.69
C THR A 66 -22.30 -13.35 -1.24
N LYS A 67 -21.51 -13.86 -0.30
CA LYS A 67 -21.79 -13.76 1.15
C LYS A 67 -21.23 -12.48 1.76
N LYS A 68 -20.04 -12.08 1.31
CA LYS A 68 -19.32 -10.92 1.82
C LYS A 68 -18.81 -10.08 0.67
N ARG A 69 -19.07 -8.78 0.74
CA ARG A 69 -18.60 -7.79 -0.21
C ARG A 69 -17.49 -6.96 0.42
N GLU A 70 -16.53 -6.56 -0.39
CA GLU A 70 -15.51 -5.57 -0.03
C GLU A 70 -15.38 -4.54 -1.15
N LYS A 71 -14.93 -3.35 -0.79
CA LYS A 71 -14.68 -2.27 -1.74
C LYS A 71 -13.22 -2.32 -2.14
N GLU A 72 -12.97 -2.29 -3.44
CA GLU A 72 -11.63 -2.37 -3.99
C GLU A 72 -11.47 -1.36 -5.14
N ILE A 73 -10.24 -0.88 -5.31
CA ILE A 73 -9.92 0.19 -6.26
C ILE A 73 -9.24 -0.42 -7.49
N PHE A 74 -9.80 -0.15 -8.68
CA PHE A 74 -9.27 -0.63 -9.95
C PHE A 74 -9.11 0.50 -10.96
N PHE A 75 -8.16 0.34 -11.89
CA PHE A 75 -8.28 1.06 -13.16
C PHE A 75 -9.52 0.56 -13.91
N LYS A 76 -10.23 1.46 -14.59
CA LYS A 76 -11.48 1.18 -15.29
C LYS A 76 -11.38 0.00 -16.27
N ASN A 77 -10.22 -0.21 -16.87
CA ASN A 77 -9.90 -1.29 -17.82
C ASN A 77 -9.47 -2.62 -17.16
N ASN A 78 -9.08 -2.60 -15.88
CA ASN A 78 -8.56 -3.75 -15.14
C ASN A 78 -9.55 -4.25 -14.07
N ARG A 79 -10.79 -3.76 -14.09
CA ARG A 79 -11.84 -4.27 -13.20
C ARG A 79 -12.25 -5.69 -13.61
N PRO A 80 -12.71 -6.53 -12.66
CA PRO A 80 -13.32 -7.81 -12.99
C PRO A 80 -14.50 -7.63 -13.96
N THR A 81 -14.50 -8.40 -15.04
CA THR A 81 -15.62 -8.50 -16.00
C THR A 81 -16.12 -9.93 -15.90
N ASN A 82 -17.30 -10.10 -15.31
CA ASN A 82 -17.93 -11.40 -15.08
C ASN A 82 -18.08 -12.22 -16.37
#